data_AF-A0AAW1X588-F1
#
_entry.id   AF-A0AAW1X588-F1
#
_cell.length_a   1.000
_cell.length_b   1.000
_cell.length_c   1.000
_cell.angle_alpha   90.00
_cell.angle_beta   90.00
_cell.angle_gamma   90.00
#
_symmetry.space_group_name_H-M   'P 1'
#
loop_
_entity.id
_entity.type
_entity.pdbx_description
1 polymer ?
#
loop_
_entity_poly.entity_id
_entity_poly.type
_entity_poly.pdbx_seq_one_letter_code
_entity_poly.pdbx_strand_id
1 'polypeptide(L)'
;MMQFASSEGENALSVVGPRPMELSTYTARPAPGPNGKQRTSSLEAPIMLLTGHQSAVYTMKFNPAGTVIASGSHDKEIFIWNVHGECKNFMVLKGHKNAVLDLHWTTDGTQIVSASPDKTVGAWDVETGKRIKKMAEHSSFVNSCHPARRGPPLVVSGSDDGTAKLWDMRVRGAIQTYPDKYQITAVSFSDASDKSLQEVLTMILRFGTCARLKY
;
A
#
# COMPACT_ATOMS: atom_id res chain seq x y z
N MET A 1 -35.28 12.35 -72.30
CA MET A 1 -33.98 12.72 -72.89
C MET A 1 -33.17 13.39 -71.79
N MET A 2 -31.87 13.09 -71.71
CA MET A 2 -30.89 13.64 -70.76
C MET A 2 -31.09 13.37 -69.26
N GLN A 3 -30.01 12.79 -68.74
CA GLN A 3 -29.67 12.22 -67.44
C GLN A 3 -28.89 13.27 -66.60
N PHE A 4 -28.80 13.13 -65.27
CA PHE A 4 -27.55 13.13 -64.45
C PHE A 4 -27.72 13.55 -62.96
N ALA A 5 -26.84 12.94 -62.14
CA ALA A 5 -26.36 13.16 -60.74
C ALA A 5 -26.62 14.51 -60.01
N SER A 6 -26.59 14.63 -58.66
CA SER A 6 -26.47 13.67 -57.52
C SER A 6 -27.06 14.32 -56.22
N SER A 7 -26.70 14.18 -54.92
CA SER A 7 -25.51 13.75 -54.13
C SER A 7 -25.91 13.26 -52.71
N GLU A 8 -24.94 12.96 -51.84
CA GLU A 8 -25.11 12.52 -50.43
C GLU A 8 -25.41 13.66 -49.42
N GLY A 9 -25.86 13.32 -48.21
CA GLY A 9 -25.97 14.23 -47.06
C GLY A 9 -26.70 13.64 -45.85
N GLU A 10 -25.96 13.24 -44.81
CA GLU A 10 -26.49 12.66 -43.56
C GLU A 10 -26.81 13.70 -42.45
N ASN A 11 -27.40 13.21 -41.35
CA ASN A 11 -27.32 13.73 -39.97
C ASN A 11 -28.14 14.98 -39.60
N ALA A 12 -28.55 15.19 -38.33
CA ALA A 12 -28.84 14.24 -37.23
C ALA A 12 -29.54 14.99 -36.08
N LEU A 13 -30.59 14.43 -35.46
CA LEU A 13 -31.07 14.85 -34.14
C LEU A 13 -31.69 13.67 -33.37
N SER A 14 -30.91 13.06 -32.46
CA SER A 14 -31.48 12.43 -31.26
C SER A 14 -30.49 12.60 -30.10
N VAL A 15 -30.99 13.07 -28.95
CA VAL A 15 -30.17 13.35 -27.77
C VAL A 15 -30.09 12.09 -26.91
N VAL A 16 -28.88 11.65 -26.59
CA VAL A 16 -28.63 10.54 -25.65
C VAL A 16 -27.84 11.07 -24.46
N GLY A 17 -28.33 10.80 -23.25
CA GLY A 17 -27.68 11.22 -22.00
C GLY A 17 -26.37 10.46 -21.70
N PRO A 18 -25.70 10.78 -20.58
CA PRO A 18 -24.45 10.12 -20.20
C PRO A 18 -24.66 8.61 -20.03
N ARG A 19 -23.83 7.82 -20.74
CA ARG A 19 -23.90 6.35 -20.73
C ARG A 19 -23.41 5.78 -19.38
N PRO A 20 -23.91 4.60 -18.98
CA PRO A 20 -23.24 3.77 -17.97
C PRO A 20 -21.80 3.42 -18.39
N MET A 21 -20.97 3.11 -17.40
CA MET A 21 -19.53 2.82 -17.53
C MET A 21 -19.26 1.65 -18.49
N GLU A 22 -18.57 1.90 -19.61
CA GLU A 22 -18.16 0.83 -20.55
C GLU A 22 -16.98 0.02 -19.97
N LEU A 23 -17.08 -1.31 -20.06
CA LEU A 23 -16.05 -2.25 -19.62
C LEU A 23 -14.91 -2.33 -20.65
N SER A 24 -13.88 -1.50 -20.50
CA SER A 24 -12.80 -1.37 -21.48
C SER A 24 -11.87 -2.61 -21.51
N THR A 25 -12.15 -3.58 -22.36
CA THR A 25 -11.25 -4.70 -22.67
C THR A 25 -10.05 -4.23 -23.48
N TYR A 26 -8.98 -3.81 -22.80
CA TYR A 26 -7.78 -3.26 -23.44
C TYR A 26 -6.89 -4.36 -24.07
N THR A 27 -7.15 -4.69 -25.33
CA THR A 27 -6.45 -5.74 -26.08
C THR A 27 -5.07 -5.31 -26.59
N ALA A 28 -4.17 -4.90 -25.69
CA ALA A 28 -2.78 -4.67 -26.03
C ALA A 28 -2.06 -6.00 -26.30
N ARG A 29 -1.66 -6.24 -27.55
CA ARG A 29 -0.72 -7.33 -27.88
C ARG A 29 0.62 -7.06 -27.19
N PRO A 30 1.14 -7.97 -26.33
CA PRO A 30 2.45 -7.79 -25.73
C PRO A 30 3.54 -7.72 -26.80
N ALA A 31 4.43 -6.74 -26.72
CA ALA A 31 5.65 -6.74 -27.53
C ALA A 31 6.48 -8.00 -27.19
N PRO A 32 7.06 -8.69 -28.19
CA PRO A 32 7.85 -9.89 -27.94
C PRO A 32 9.09 -9.54 -27.10
N GLY A 33 9.36 -10.36 -26.08
CA GLY A 33 10.62 -10.26 -25.34
C GLY A 33 11.83 -10.60 -26.22
N PRO A 34 13.05 -10.20 -25.85
CA PRO A 34 14.25 -10.35 -26.68
C PRO A 34 14.60 -11.81 -27.07
N ASN A 35 14.00 -12.80 -26.41
CA ASN A 35 14.21 -14.23 -26.66
C ASN A 35 12.98 -14.90 -27.34
N GLY A 36 12.09 -14.15 -27.98
CA GLY A 36 10.90 -14.65 -28.69
C GLY A 36 9.76 -15.22 -27.81
N LYS A 37 10.07 -15.59 -26.56
CA LYS A 37 9.08 -15.99 -25.56
C LYS A 37 8.16 -14.82 -25.24
N GLN A 38 6.86 -14.97 -25.49
CA GLN A 38 5.87 -14.01 -25.00
C GLN A 38 5.86 -14.01 -23.47
N ARG A 39 5.53 -12.86 -22.87
CA ARG A 39 5.11 -12.80 -21.46
C ARG A 39 3.70 -13.39 -21.35
N THR A 40 3.61 -14.71 -21.23
CA THR A 40 2.35 -15.41 -20.98
C THR A 40 1.90 -15.15 -19.55
N SER A 41 1.26 -14.00 -19.30
CA SER A 41 0.36 -13.83 -18.17
C SER A 41 -0.79 -14.83 -18.37
N SER A 42 -0.69 -15.99 -17.71
CA SER A 42 -1.55 -17.16 -17.91
C SER A 42 -2.94 -17.02 -17.27
N LEU A 43 -3.51 -15.82 -17.36
CA LEU A 43 -4.73 -15.39 -16.71
C LEU A 43 -5.46 -14.41 -17.63
N GLU A 44 -6.46 -14.90 -18.36
CA GLU A 44 -7.58 -14.10 -18.87
C GLU A 44 -8.54 -13.73 -17.71
N ALA A 45 -7.98 -13.41 -16.55
CA ALA A 45 -8.73 -13.04 -15.36
C ALA A 45 -9.22 -11.58 -15.49
N PRO A 46 -10.47 -11.27 -15.08
CA PRO A 46 -10.95 -9.91 -15.08
C PRO A 46 -10.12 -9.05 -14.11
N ILE A 47 -9.40 -8.07 -14.66
CA ILE A 47 -8.63 -7.11 -13.88
C ILE A 47 -9.59 -6.01 -13.39
N MET A 48 -9.71 -5.86 -12.06
CA MET A 48 -10.49 -4.77 -11.48
C MET A 48 -9.62 -3.53 -11.24
N LEU A 49 -10.14 -2.36 -11.61
CA LEU A 49 -9.44 -1.08 -11.51
C LEU A 49 -9.91 -0.30 -10.26
N LEU A 50 -9.07 -0.24 -9.23
CA LEU A 50 -9.33 0.54 -8.02
C LEU A 50 -9.05 2.03 -8.29
N THR A 51 -10.11 2.84 -8.41
CA THR A 51 -10.02 4.28 -8.70
C THR A 51 -10.37 5.12 -7.49
N GLY A 52 -9.67 6.25 -7.28
CA GLY A 52 -10.02 7.23 -6.25
C GLY A 52 -8.83 7.92 -5.57
N HIS A 53 -7.67 7.27 -5.49
CA HIS A 53 -6.43 7.94 -5.07
C HIS A 53 -6.08 9.07 -6.06
N GLN A 54 -5.61 10.20 -5.51
CA GLN A 54 -5.37 11.44 -6.27
C GLN A 54 -3.91 11.60 -6.70
N SER A 55 -3.07 10.60 -6.40
CA SER A 55 -1.63 10.61 -6.70
C SER A 55 -1.05 9.20 -6.70
N ALA A 56 0.27 9.08 -6.77
CA ALA A 56 0.96 7.80 -6.83
C ALA A 56 0.73 6.94 -5.56
N VAL A 57 0.27 5.70 -5.76
CA VAL A 57 0.15 4.68 -4.71
C VAL A 57 1.53 4.05 -4.50
N TYR A 58 2.05 4.11 -3.27
CA TYR A 58 3.36 3.55 -2.92
C TYR A 58 3.28 2.12 -2.39
N THR A 59 2.17 1.79 -1.72
CA THR A 59 2.03 0.53 -0.97
C THR A 59 0.59 0.03 -1.01
N MET A 60 0.43 -1.29 -1.06
CA MET A 60 -0.87 -1.96 -1.05
C MET A 60 -0.73 -3.34 -0.42
N LYS A 61 -1.61 -3.68 0.53
CA LYS A 61 -1.59 -4.97 1.25
C LYS A 61 -3.02 -5.49 1.48
N PHE A 62 -3.24 -6.78 1.29
CA PHE A 62 -4.43 -7.47 1.79
C PHE A 62 -4.40 -7.57 3.32
N ASN A 63 -5.57 -7.60 3.95
CA ASN A 63 -5.74 -8.04 5.33
C ASN A 63 -5.46 -9.55 5.46
N PRO A 64 -5.21 -10.08 6.68
CA PRO A 64 -4.91 -11.51 6.88
C PRO A 64 -6.01 -12.47 6.38
N ALA A 65 -7.26 -12.00 6.29
CA ALA A 65 -8.41 -12.77 5.80
C ALA A 65 -8.57 -12.76 4.27
N GLY A 66 -7.82 -11.92 3.54
CA GLY A 66 -7.94 -11.76 2.08
C GLY A 66 -9.19 -11.02 1.60
N THR A 67 -10.06 -10.56 2.50
CA THR A 67 -11.36 -9.93 2.21
C THR A 67 -11.28 -8.43 1.95
N VAL A 68 -10.20 -7.77 2.39
CA VAL A 68 -10.04 -6.31 2.33
C VAL A 68 -8.61 -5.95 1.91
N ILE A 69 -8.46 -4.91 1.10
CA ILE A 69 -7.17 -4.30 0.74
C ILE A 69 -7.05 -2.94 1.42
N ALA A 70 -5.85 -2.60 1.90
CA ALA A 70 -5.47 -1.23 2.23
C ALA A 70 -4.39 -0.74 1.26
N SER A 71 -4.51 0.50 0.76
CA SER A 71 -3.51 1.16 -0.09
C SER A 71 -3.12 2.54 0.45
N GLY A 72 -1.83 2.87 0.36
CA GLY A 72 -1.24 4.12 0.84
C GLY A 72 -0.61 4.91 -0.32
N SER A 73 -0.84 6.22 -0.33
CA SER A 73 -0.59 7.08 -1.48
C SER A 73 0.13 8.38 -1.12
N HIS A 74 0.71 9.04 -2.14
CA HIS A 74 1.25 10.39 -2.05
C HIS A 74 0.17 11.45 -1.75
N ASP A 75 -1.12 11.15 -1.98
CA ASP A 75 -2.25 12.00 -1.57
C ASP A 75 -2.45 12.07 -0.04
N LYS A 76 -1.63 11.34 0.74
CA LYS A 76 -1.54 11.36 2.22
C LYS A 76 -2.66 10.61 2.93
N GLU A 77 -3.45 9.85 2.18
CA GLU A 77 -4.59 9.09 2.69
C GLU A 77 -4.35 7.59 2.53
N ILE A 78 -5.04 6.79 3.37
CA ILE A 78 -5.07 5.33 3.24
C ILE A 78 -6.50 4.94 2.83
N PHE A 79 -6.64 4.26 1.70
CA PHE A 79 -7.94 3.82 1.18
C PHE A 79 -8.14 2.34 1.51
N ILE A 80 -9.34 1.98 1.96
CA ILE A 80 -9.72 0.63 2.36
C ILE A 80 -10.80 0.11 1.41
N TRP A 81 -10.49 -0.97 0.69
CA TRP A 81 -11.28 -1.52 -0.39
C TRP A 81 -11.81 -2.91 -0.02
N ASN A 82 -13.09 -3.16 -0.24
CA ASN A 82 -13.62 -4.53 -0.19
C ASN A 82 -13.11 -5.30 -1.41
N VAL A 83 -12.65 -6.54 -1.23
CA VAL A 83 -12.18 -7.41 -2.33
C VAL A 83 -13.34 -8.09 -3.06
N HIS A 84 -14.50 -8.20 -2.41
CA HIS A 84 -15.67 -8.89 -2.94
C HIS A 84 -16.70 -7.92 -3.54
N GLY A 85 -17.34 -8.33 -4.64
CA GLY A 85 -18.33 -7.52 -5.35
C GLY A 85 -17.67 -6.43 -6.20
N GLU A 86 -18.18 -5.20 -6.10
CA GLU A 86 -17.82 -4.07 -6.98
C GLU A 86 -16.43 -3.43 -6.68
N CYS A 87 -15.60 -4.05 -5.83
CA CYS A 87 -14.28 -3.56 -5.42
C CYS A 87 -14.22 -2.10 -4.92
N LYS A 88 -15.32 -1.61 -4.32
CA LYS A 88 -15.43 -0.21 -3.88
C LYS A 88 -14.63 0.06 -2.61
N ASN A 89 -14.04 1.27 -2.57
CA ASN A 89 -13.57 1.88 -1.33
C ASN A 89 -14.76 2.13 -0.40
N PHE A 90 -14.67 1.70 0.86
CA PHE A 90 -15.69 1.94 1.88
C PHE A 90 -15.20 2.78 3.06
N MET A 91 -13.89 3.04 3.17
CA MET A 91 -13.31 3.84 4.26
C MET A 91 -11.99 4.50 3.85
N VAL A 92 -11.83 5.77 4.21
CA VAL A 92 -10.60 6.54 3.97
C VAL A 92 -10.05 7.04 5.29
N LEU A 93 -8.85 6.57 5.65
CA LEU A 93 -8.14 6.98 6.85
C LEU A 93 -7.34 8.26 6.54
N LYS A 94 -7.77 9.38 7.14
CA LYS A 94 -7.16 10.70 6.95
C LYS A 94 -6.42 11.13 8.21
N GLY A 95 -5.23 11.75 8.06
CA GLY A 95 -4.54 12.39 9.19
C GLY A 95 -3.00 12.27 9.22
N HIS A 96 -2.38 11.65 8.22
CA HIS A 96 -0.97 11.92 7.92
C HIS A 96 -0.80 13.31 7.28
N LYS A 97 0.37 13.94 7.46
CA LYS A 97 0.68 15.26 6.86
C LYS A 97 1.44 15.17 5.53
N ASN A 98 1.99 13.99 5.23
CA ASN A 98 2.76 13.69 4.03
C ASN A 98 2.38 12.30 3.50
N ALA A 99 2.98 11.88 2.39
CA ALA A 99 2.71 10.59 1.74
C ALA A 99 2.71 9.39 2.71
N VAL A 100 1.95 8.34 2.39
CA VAL A 100 2.07 7.04 3.06
C VAL A 100 2.98 6.15 2.22
N LEU A 101 4.22 5.93 2.68
CA LEU A 101 5.22 5.15 1.94
C LEU A 101 5.05 3.65 2.12
N ASP A 102 4.71 3.22 3.35
CA ASP A 102 4.51 1.82 3.70
C ASP A 102 3.33 1.68 4.65
N LEU A 103 2.68 0.52 4.58
CA LEU A 103 1.61 0.13 5.48
C LEU A 103 1.61 -1.38 5.66
N HIS A 104 1.14 -1.84 6.81
CA HIS A 104 1.00 -3.25 7.14
C HIS A 104 -0.19 -3.47 8.07
N TRP A 105 -0.94 -4.54 7.82
CA TRP A 105 -1.99 -5.02 8.73
C TRP A 105 -1.39 -5.75 9.92
N THR A 106 -2.03 -5.65 11.09
CA THR A 106 -1.82 -6.58 12.20
C THR A 106 -2.34 -7.98 11.85
N THR A 107 -1.88 -9.02 12.54
CA THR A 107 -2.20 -10.42 12.21
C THR A 107 -3.62 -10.86 12.55
N ASP A 108 -4.33 -10.10 13.39
CA ASP A 108 -5.77 -10.22 13.62
C ASP A 108 -6.61 -9.47 12.58
N GLY A 109 -5.99 -8.61 11.77
CA GLY A 109 -6.66 -7.79 10.75
C GLY A 109 -7.48 -6.61 11.29
N THR A 110 -7.45 -6.32 12.59
CA THR A 110 -8.25 -5.23 13.20
C THR A 110 -7.61 -3.86 13.01
N GLN A 111 -6.28 -3.81 12.82
CA GLN A 111 -5.51 -2.58 12.78
C GLN A 111 -4.57 -2.51 11.57
N ILE A 112 -4.29 -1.28 11.16
CA ILE A 112 -3.28 -0.94 10.15
C ILE A 112 -2.21 -0.08 10.81
N VAL A 113 -0.95 -0.40 10.55
CA VAL A 113 0.22 0.42 10.86
C VAL A 113 0.71 1.06 9.56
N SER A 114 1.10 2.34 9.57
CA SER A 114 1.55 3.08 8.39
C SER A 114 2.72 4.02 8.66
N ALA A 115 3.69 4.08 7.74
CA ALA A 115 4.86 4.94 7.80
C ALA A 115 4.71 6.14 6.85
N SER A 116 5.18 7.32 7.29
CA SER A 116 5.11 8.55 6.51
C SER A 116 6.36 9.44 6.67
N PRO A 117 6.74 10.18 5.60
CA PRO A 117 7.68 11.30 5.67
C PRO A 117 7.16 12.50 6.49
N ASP A 118 5.99 12.42 7.13
CA ASP A 118 5.63 13.35 8.21
C ASP A 118 6.37 13.11 9.54
N LYS A 119 7.33 12.16 9.52
CA LYS A 119 8.19 11.70 10.63
C LYS A 119 7.46 10.83 11.65
N THR A 120 6.30 10.29 11.30
CA THR A 120 5.45 9.57 12.25
C THR A 120 4.91 8.26 11.69
N VAL A 121 4.77 7.29 12.58
CA VAL A 121 4.05 6.04 12.33
C VAL A 121 2.64 6.20 12.87
N GLY A 122 1.64 5.99 12.01
CA GLY A 122 0.24 5.92 12.39
C GLY A 122 -0.12 4.48 12.74
N ALA A 123 -0.99 4.29 13.74
CA ALA A 123 -1.72 3.05 13.92
C ALA A 123 -3.22 3.35 13.98
N TRP A 124 -3.98 2.62 13.18
CA TRP A 124 -5.37 2.91 12.82
C TRP A 124 -6.25 1.72 13.12
N ASP A 125 -7.44 2.02 13.61
CA ASP A 125 -8.54 1.09 13.85
C ASP A 125 -9.37 0.97 12.56
N VAL A 126 -9.58 -0.24 12.07
CA VAL A 126 -10.24 -0.48 10.77
C VAL A 126 -11.77 -0.53 10.89
N GLU A 127 -12.31 -0.79 12.07
CA GLU A 127 -13.76 -0.79 12.31
C GLU A 127 -14.30 0.63 12.47
N THR A 128 -13.59 1.48 13.24
CA THR A 128 -13.99 2.85 13.55
C THR A 128 -13.34 3.92 12.65
N GLY A 129 -12.35 3.54 11.83
CA GLY A 129 -11.60 4.43 10.93
C GLY A 129 -10.70 5.45 11.64
N LYS A 130 -10.46 5.30 12.94
CA LYS A 130 -9.76 6.29 13.78
C LYS A 130 -8.30 5.92 13.99
N ARG A 131 -7.44 6.95 14.07
CA ARG A 131 -6.04 6.76 14.50
C ARG A 131 -5.98 6.50 16.00
N ILE A 132 -5.80 5.23 16.39
CA ILE A 132 -5.56 4.79 17.77
C ILE A 132 -4.31 5.47 18.33
N LYS A 133 -3.23 5.47 17.54
CA LYS A 133 -1.90 5.88 18.01
C LYS A 133 -1.14 6.67 16.95
N LYS A 134 -0.35 7.61 17.43
CA LYS A 134 0.64 8.36 16.65
C LYS A 134 1.99 8.24 17.34
N MET A 135 2.98 7.77 16.62
CA MET A 135 4.32 7.47 17.13
C MET A 135 5.32 8.37 16.41
N ALA A 136 5.93 9.32 17.12
CA ALA A 136 6.50 10.55 16.54
C ALA A 136 7.87 10.94 17.16
N GLU A 137 8.72 9.93 17.37
CA GLU A 137 10.08 10.05 17.96
C GLU A 137 11.20 10.05 16.90
N HIS A 138 10.85 9.97 15.61
CA HIS A 138 11.83 10.01 14.51
C HIS A 138 12.19 11.46 14.16
N SER A 139 13.48 11.72 13.93
CA SER A 139 13.97 13.05 13.60
C SER A 139 13.94 13.34 12.09
N SER A 140 13.75 12.32 11.26
CA SER A 140 13.61 12.40 9.81
C SER A 140 12.43 11.56 9.29
N PHE A 141 12.33 11.38 7.97
CA PHE A 141 11.24 10.64 7.30
C PHE A 141 11.21 9.18 7.73
N VAL A 142 10.01 8.61 7.93
CA VAL A 142 9.85 7.16 8.17
C VAL A 142 9.54 6.48 6.85
N ASN A 143 10.40 5.55 6.45
CA ASN A 143 10.35 4.91 5.13
C ASN A 143 9.49 3.64 5.14
N SER A 144 9.55 2.87 6.22
CA SER A 144 8.92 1.55 6.33
C SER A 144 8.52 1.23 7.77
N CYS A 145 7.49 0.40 7.93
CA CYS A 145 7.04 -0.10 9.22
C CYS A 145 6.47 -1.52 9.13
N HIS A 146 6.72 -2.34 10.15
CA HIS A 146 6.23 -3.72 10.21
C HIS A 146 5.69 -4.04 11.62
N PRO A 147 4.46 -4.56 11.77
CA PRO A 147 3.97 -5.11 13.03
C PRO A 147 4.51 -6.54 13.26
N ALA A 148 4.70 -6.92 14.52
CA ALA A 148 5.04 -8.29 14.89
C ALA A 148 3.88 -9.24 14.57
N ARG A 149 4.19 -10.52 14.29
CA ARG A 149 3.19 -11.51 13.89
C ARG A 149 2.55 -12.23 15.07
N ARG A 150 3.32 -12.52 16.13
CA ARG A 150 2.83 -13.05 17.41
C ARG A 150 3.44 -12.29 18.59
N GLY A 151 2.97 -12.62 19.79
CA GLY A 151 3.45 -12.05 21.04
C GLY A 151 2.75 -10.72 21.40
N PRO A 152 3.43 -9.79 22.10
CA PRO A 152 2.92 -8.45 22.32
C PRO A 152 2.73 -7.69 21.00
N PRO A 153 1.85 -6.68 20.94
CA PRO A 153 1.59 -5.89 19.74
C PRO A 153 2.74 -4.89 19.49
N LEU A 154 3.87 -5.43 19.06
CA LEU A 154 5.08 -4.68 18.74
C LEU A 154 5.05 -4.18 17.29
N VAL A 155 5.71 -3.05 17.05
CA VAL A 155 5.93 -2.45 15.72
C VAL A 155 7.41 -2.08 15.61
N VAL A 156 8.03 -2.34 14.47
CA VAL A 156 9.31 -1.76 14.08
C VAL A 156 9.09 -0.69 13.00
N SER A 157 9.84 0.39 13.05
CA SER A 157 9.94 1.38 11.97
C SER A 157 11.38 1.70 11.61
N GLY A 158 11.63 2.02 10.35
CA GLY A 158 12.94 2.46 9.83
C GLY A 158 12.86 3.85 9.21
N SER A 159 13.90 4.68 9.42
CA SER A 159 13.90 6.09 9.05
C SER A 159 15.20 6.55 8.37
N ASP A 160 15.09 7.64 7.61
CA ASP A 160 16.22 8.43 7.12
C ASP A 160 17.05 9.10 8.24
N ASP A 161 16.61 9.07 9.51
CA ASP A 161 17.43 9.50 10.64
C ASP A 161 18.53 8.50 11.03
N GLY A 162 18.66 7.41 10.26
CA GLY A 162 19.61 6.34 10.51
C GLY A 162 19.20 5.42 11.66
N THR A 163 18.01 5.59 12.25
CA THR A 163 17.54 4.73 13.33
C THR A 163 16.40 3.82 12.92
N ALA A 164 16.42 2.59 13.45
CA ALA A 164 15.22 1.79 13.60
C ALA A 164 14.66 2.00 15.01
N LYS A 165 13.33 2.00 15.15
CA LYS A 165 12.68 2.12 16.46
C LYS A 165 11.70 0.97 16.67
N LEU A 166 11.76 0.37 17.86
CA LEU A 166 10.82 -0.63 18.34
C LEU A 166 9.80 0.04 19.24
N TRP A 167 8.52 -0.23 19.01
CA TRP A 167 7.38 0.34 19.71
C TRP A 167 6.51 -0.79 20.26
N ASP A 168 5.98 -0.66 21.48
CA ASP A 168 4.82 -1.44 21.92
C ASP A 168 3.58 -0.58 21.69
N MET A 169 2.53 -1.12 21.08
CA MET A 169 1.25 -0.42 20.95
C MET A 169 0.65 0.00 22.30
N ARG A 170 0.93 -0.73 23.39
CA ARG A 170 0.44 -0.47 24.76
C ARG A 170 1.15 0.67 25.47
N VAL A 171 2.48 0.81 25.29
CA VAL A 171 3.32 1.79 26.01
C VAL A 171 3.42 3.11 25.24
N ARG A 172 3.55 4.26 25.91
CA ARG A 172 3.81 5.55 25.22
C ARG A 172 5.31 5.72 24.94
N GLY A 173 5.66 6.21 23.75
CA GLY A 173 7.04 6.34 23.28
C GLY A 173 7.58 5.08 22.58
N ALA A 174 8.83 5.13 22.13
CA ALA A 174 9.57 3.97 21.63
C ALA A 174 10.22 3.21 22.78
N ILE A 175 10.24 1.87 22.73
CA ILE A 175 10.90 1.01 23.74
C ILE A 175 12.42 1.06 23.56
N GLN A 176 12.87 0.93 22.29
CA GLN A 176 14.27 0.79 21.92
C GLN A 176 14.53 1.55 20.61
N THR A 177 15.71 2.12 20.47
CA THR A 177 16.20 2.77 19.25
C THR A 177 17.53 2.13 18.87
N TYR A 178 17.66 1.72 17.61
CA TYR A 178 18.83 1.07 17.04
C TYR A 178 19.49 2.04 16.05
N PRO A 179 20.63 2.65 16.38
CA PRO A 179 21.35 3.50 15.43
C PRO A 179 22.13 2.66 14.42
N ASP A 180 22.02 3.02 13.15
CA ASP A 180 22.86 2.60 12.04
C ASP A 180 23.59 3.84 11.47
N LYS A 181 24.64 3.64 10.66
CA LYS A 181 25.43 4.72 10.05
C LYS A 181 24.71 5.36 8.84
N TYR A 182 23.68 4.72 8.32
CA TYR A 182 23.00 5.07 7.07
C TYR A 182 21.47 4.98 7.22
N GLN A 183 20.75 5.69 6.36
CA GLN A 183 19.29 5.65 6.28
C GLN A 183 18.73 4.23 6.17
N ILE A 184 17.63 3.98 6.89
CA ILE A 184 16.98 2.66 6.91
C ILE A 184 15.76 2.72 5.99
N THR A 185 15.87 2.07 4.84
CA THR A 185 14.87 2.07 3.76
C THR A 185 13.72 1.09 3.98
N ALA A 186 13.99 -0.05 4.61
CA ALA A 186 12.99 -1.12 4.82
C ALA A 186 13.30 -1.95 6.07
N VAL A 187 12.26 -2.31 6.82
CA VAL A 187 12.33 -3.11 8.05
C VAL A 187 11.30 -4.24 8.02
N SER A 188 11.64 -5.39 8.62
CA SER A 188 10.68 -6.47 8.89
C SER A 188 11.05 -7.18 10.20
N PHE A 189 10.04 -7.73 10.88
CA PHE A 189 10.25 -8.79 11.86
C PHE A 189 10.56 -10.12 11.14
N SER A 190 11.20 -11.05 11.84
CA SER A 190 11.43 -12.42 11.34
C SER A 190 10.39 -13.40 11.90
N ASP A 191 10.13 -14.47 11.16
CA ASP A 191 9.18 -15.52 11.59
C ASP A 191 9.75 -16.38 12.75
N ALA A 192 11.08 -16.44 12.87
CA ALA A 192 11.75 -17.16 13.95
C ALA A 192 11.72 -16.41 15.30
N SER A 193 11.71 -15.07 15.25
CA SER A 193 11.71 -14.23 16.46
C SER A 193 10.40 -14.27 17.28
N ASP A 194 9.35 -14.94 16.78
CA ASP A 194 8.09 -15.21 17.50
C ASP A 194 8.28 -16.05 18.80
N LYS A 195 9.46 -16.64 19.05
CA LYS A 195 9.72 -17.56 20.18
C LYS A 195 10.63 -17.02 21.30
N SER A 196 11.35 -15.91 21.11
CA SER A 196 12.18 -15.32 22.17
C SER A 196 12.36 -13.81 22.01
N LEU A 197 12.23 -13.07 23.12
CA LEU A 197 12.41 -11.62 23.19
C LEU A 197 13.89 -11.17 23.07
N GLN A 198 14.78 -12.04 22.58
CA GLN A 198 16.21 -11.77 22.40
C GLN A 198 16.63 -11.60 20.92
N GLU A 199 15.84 -12.12 19.95
CA GLU A 199 16.18 -12.04 18.51
C GLU A 199 15.29 -11.04 17.72
N VAL A 200 14.79 -10.02 18.40
CA VAL A 200 13.61 -9.22 17.98
C VAL A 200 13.78 -8.45 16.65
N LEU A 201 15.00 -8.25 16.12
CA LEU A 201 15.23 -7.41 14.94
C LEU A 201 16.06 -8.08 13.82
N THR A 202 15.40 -8.94 13.02
CA THR A 202 16.00 -9.52 11.81
C THR A 202 15.15 -9.29 10.56
N MET A 203 15.28 -8.11 9.97
CA MET A 203 15.64 -7.91 8.55
C MET A 203 15.60 -6.42 8.22
N ILE A 204 16.76 -5.75 8.25
CA ILE A 204 16.92 -4.47 7.54
C ILE A 204 17.32 -4.81 6.11
N LEU A 205 16.46 -4.51 5.14
CA LEU A 205 16.78 -4.58 3.72
C LEU A 205 17.49 -3.30 3.30
N ARG A 206 18.84 -3.35 3.33
CA ARG A 206 19.67 -2.40 2.59
C ARG A 206 19.66 -2.82 1.11
N PHE A 207 19.96 -1.89 0.20
CA PHE A 207 20.20 -2.23 -1.21
C PHE A 207 21.28 -3.34 -1.32
N GLY A 208 20.86 -4.54 -1.72
CA GLY A 208 21.72 -5.71 -1.92
C GLY A 208 22.17 -6.47 -0.67
N THR A 209 21.85 -6.05 0.57
CA THR A 209 22.27 -6.77 1.79
C THR A 209 21.21 -6.79 2.90
N CYS A 210 21.00 -7.97 3.49
CA CYS A 210 20.18 -8.15 4.69
C CYS A 210 21.07 -8.03 5.93
N ALA A 211 20.82 -7.04 6.79
CA ALA A 211 21.48 -6.93 8.08
C ALA A 211 20.63 -7.60 9.18
N ARG A 212 21.23 -8.57 9.88
CA ARG A 212 20.71 -9.17 11.12
C ARG A 212 21.34 -8.46 12.31
N LEU A 213 20.55 -7.67 13.03
CA LEU A 213 21.00 -7.09 14.30
C LEU A 213 20.85 -8.16 15.39
N LYS A 214 21.97 -8.50 16.02
CA LYS A 214 22.00 -9.38 17.19
C LYS A 214 22.05 -8.55 18.47
N TYR A 215 21.42 -9.07 19.51
CA TYR A 215 21.77 -8.81 20.90
C TYR A 215 22.77 -9.88 21.38
#